data_AF-A0A0W0GDW9-F1
#
_entry.id   AF-A0A0W0GDW9-F1
#
_cell.length_a   1.000
_cell.length_b   1.000
_cell.length_c   1.000
_cell.angle_alpha   90.00
_cell.angle_beta   90.00
_cell.angle_gamma   90.00
#
_symmetry.space_group_name_H-M   'P 1'
#
loop_
_entity.id
_entity.type
_entity.pdbx_description
1 polymer ?
#
loop_
_entity_poly.entity_id
_entity_poly.type
_entity_poly.pdbx_seq_one_letter_code
_entity_poly.pdbx_strand_id
1 'polypeptide(L)'
;MSAKLLLGKATRHKRADDLESFFHVLCWVLLKHGPHSLTATKVVERLNQNYDYVMISEGRSIGGTHKETSLRSRAMRDPEMVSDVCLKKLLVDFEDLVAVRYDHAPSNEDREQYDKIAARMQYDDALLDRQPVWKYDKFLERLEDWDWIYERFCEATRDSSQLSDARIDRKQQLEAAYVKYMVTGRTEGARNTRTGSKKRGADDPDSRPASSKKHRG
;
A
#
# COMPACT_ATOMS: atom_id res chain seq x y z
N MET A 1 12.73 -1.27 -3.74
CA MET A 1 12.90 -0.20 -2.74
C MET A 1 11.63 -0.07 -1.90
N SER A 2 11.79 -0.01 -0.58
CA SER A 2 10.73 0.14 0.42
C SER A 2 10.02 1.49 0.31
N ALA A 3 8.78 1.56 0.76
CA ALA A 3 8.01 2.80 0.85
C ALA A 3 8.71 3.82 1.75
N LYS A 4 9.23 3.40 2.91
CA LYS A 4 9.92 4.30 3.86
C LYS A 4 11.12 5.04 3.24
N LEU A 5 11.90 4.36 2.41
CA LEU A 5 13.03 4.98 1.69
C LEU A 5 12.53 5.89 0.55
N LEU A 6 11.55 5.44 -0.23
CA LEU A 6 10.97 6.23 -1.33
C LEU A 6 10.27 7.51 -0.86
N LEU A 7 9.74 7.49 0.37
CA LEU A 7 9.12 8.64 1.02
C LEU A 7 10.11 9.55 1.75
N GLY A 8 11.41 9.21 1.77
CA GLY A 8 12.42 9.96 2.51
C GLY A 8 12.27 9.91 4.04
N LYS A 9 11.44 9.01 4.57
CA LYS A 9 11.22 8.81 6.01
C LYS A 9 12.37 8.06 6.69
N ALA A 10 13.29 7.50 5.90
CA ALA A 10 14.51 6.88 6.38
C ALA A 10 15.72 7.46 5.64
N THR A 11 16.77 7.78 6.40
CA THR A 11 18.03 8.33 5.88
C THR A 11 19.08 7.26 5.60
N ARG A 12 18.88 6.05 6.13
CA ARG A 12 19.76 4.89 5.93
C ARG A 12 18.92 3.66 5.63
N HIS A 13 19.41 2.91 4.66
CA HIS A 13 18.88 1.60 4.31
C HIS A 13 19.13 0.60 5.45
N LYS A 14 18.11 -0.18 5.80
CA LYS A 14 18.17 -1.23 6.81
C LYS A 14 17.70 -2.57 6.25
N ARG A 15 17.97 -3.65 6.99
CA ARG A 15 17.51 -5.01 6.69
C ARG A 15 15.99 -5.11 6.45
N ALA A 16 15.18 -4.39 7.24
CA ALA A 16 13.73 -4.34 7.03
C ALA A 16 13.34 -3.73 5.66
N ASP A 17 14.17 -2.87 5.09
CA ASP A 17 13.95 -2.31 3.74
C ASP A 17 14.25 -3.31 2.63
N ASP A 18 15.21 -4.22 2.85
CA ASP A 18 15.47 -5.36 1.96
C ASP A 18 14.29 -6.32 1.93
N LEU A 19 13.78 -6.71 3.11
CA LEU A 19 12.62 -7.58 3.23
C LEU A 19 11.38 -6.99 2.56
N GLU A 20 11.09 -5.73 2.81
CA GLU A 20 9.96 -5.05 2.17
C GLU A 20 10.17 -4.93 0.66
N SER A 21 11.40 -4.65 0.20
CA SER A 21 11.70 -4.62 -1.22
C SER A 21 11.51 -5.99 -1.88
N PHE A 22 11.91 -7.07 -1.21
CA PHE A 22 11.71 -8.43 -1.67
C PHE A 22 10.23 -8.79 -1.76
N PHE A 23 9.44 -8.45 -0.73
CA PHE A 23 7.98 -8.59 -0.76
C PHE A 23 7.36 -7.88 -1.97
N HIS A 24 7.77 -6.64 -2.24
CA HIS A 24 7.28 -5.90 -3.41
C HIS A 24 7.69 -6.51 -4.75
N VAL A 25 8.87 -7.15 -4.85
CA VAL A 25 9.26 -7.90 -6.04
C VAL A 25 8.33 -9.09 -6.23
N LEU A 26 7.99 -9.84 -5.17
CA LEU A 26 7.04 -10.94 -5.24
C LEU A 26 5.65 -10.47 -5.67
N CYS A 27 5.15 -9.37 -5.13
CA CYS A 27 3.88 -8.78 -5.55
C CYS A 27 3.90 -8.35 -7.02
N TRP A 28 5.02 -7.78 -7.51
CA TRP A 28 5.17 -7.42 -8.92
C TRP A 28 5.14 -8.66 -9.82
N VAL A 29 5.87 -9.73 -9.45
CA VAL A 29 5.88 -11.00 -10.19
C VAL A 29 4.48 -11.63 -10.20
N LEU A 30 3.80 -11.64 -9.05
CA LEU A 30 2.43 -12.13 -8.91
C LEU A 30 1.49 -11.38 -9.87
N LEU A 31 1.53 -10.04 -9.88
CA LEU A 31 0.68 -9.23 -10.77
C LEU A 31 0.95 -9.46 -12.26
N LYS A 32 2.19 -9.80 -12.64
CA LYS A 32 2.57 -10.02 -14.04
C LYS A 32 2.32 -11.45 -14.52
N HIS A 33 2.48 -12.42 -13.64
CA HIS A 33 2.65 -13.83 -14.02
C HIS A 33 1.88 -14.81 -13.15
N GLY A 34 1.31 -14.35 -12.05
CA GLY A 34 0.73 -15.19 -11.01
C GLY A 34 -0.74 -15.54 -11.20
N PRO A 35 -1.23 -16.48 -10.36
CA PRO A 35 -2.60 -16.98 -10.37
C PRO A 35 -3.52 -16.04 -9.58
N HIS A 36 -4.04 -15.01 -10.25
CA HIS A 36 -4.98 -14.03 -9.69
C HIS A 36 -6.16 -13.78 -10.62
N SER A 37 -7.27 -13.28 -10.08
CA SER A 37 -8.50 -13.01 -10.85
C SER A 37 -8.71 -11.52 -11.18
N LEU A 38 -7.75 -10.65 -10.84
CA LEU A 38 -7.77 -9.24 -11.22
C LEU A 38 -7.96 -9.05 -12.74
N THR A 39 -8.74 -8.03 -13.09
CA THR A 39 -8.85 -7.57 -14.48
C THR A 39 -7.54 -6.91 -14.94
N ALA A 40 -7.27 -6.93 -16.26
CA ALA A 40 -6.06 -6.32 -16.82
C ALA A 40 -5.91 -4.83 -16.45
N THR A 41 -7.03 -4.09 -16.38
CA THR A 41 -7.04 -2.68 -15.94
C THR A 41 -6.60 -2.54 -14.49
N LYS A 42 -7.15 -3.35 -13.56
CA LYS A 42 -6.75 -3.32 -12.14
C LYS A 42 -5.27 -3.68 -11.97
N VAL A 43 -4.76 -4.64 -12.75
CA VAL A 43 -3.33 -5.00 -12.73
C VAL A 43 -2.47 -3.83 -13.17
N VAL A 44 -2.80 -3.20 -14.30
CA VAL A 44 -2.09 -2.02 -14.82
C VAL A 44 -2.10 -0.87 -13.80
N GLU A 45 -3.26 -0.59 -13.22
CA GLU A 45 -3.41 0.45 -12.21
C GLU A 45 -2.52 0.17 -10.99
N ARG A 46 -2.55 -1.05 -10.43
CA ARG A 46 -1.72 -1.42 -9.29
C ARG A 46 -0.23 -1.39 -9.62
N LEU A 47 0.16 -1.84 -10.81
CA LEU A 47 1.55 -1.77 -11.27
C LEU A 47 2.01 -0.32 -11.36
N ASN A 48 1.18 0.54 -11.96
CA ASN A 48 1.50 1.94 -12.10
C ASN A 48 1.62 2.63 -10.74
N GLN A 49 0.58 2.56 -9.90
CA GLN A 49 0.53 3.20 -8.59
C GLN A 49 1.67 2.75 -7.67
N ASN A 50 1.96 1.45 -7.62
CA ASN A 50 2.96 0.92 -6.68
C ASN A 50 4.39 0.98 -7.20
N TYR A 51 4.63 0.87 -8.51
CA TYR A 51 5.99 0.65 -9.02
C TYR A 51 6.46 1.67 -10.06
N ASP A 52 5.57 2.19 -10.92
CA ASP A 52 5.96 3.14 -11.96
C ASP A 52 5.69 4.61 -11.57
N TYR A 53 4.85 4.83 -10.56
CA TYR A 53 4.44 6.15 -10.11
C TYR A 53 5.57 6.85 -9.35
N VAL A 54 5.93 8.02 -9.87
CA VAL A 54 6.91 8.93 -9.29
C VAL A 54 6.37 10.35 -9.36
N MET A 55 6.42 11.07 -8.25
CA MET A 55 6.21 12.53 -8.23
C MET A 55 7.55 13.25 -8.04
N ILE A 56 7.68 14.42 -8.66
CA ILE A 56 8.79 15.33 -8.37
C ILE A 56 8.24 16.44 -7.49
N SER A 57 8.74 16.55 -6.26
CA SER A 57 8.42 17.65 -5.33
C SER A 57 9.73 18.27 -4.85
N GLU A 58 9.84 19.59 -4.94
CA GLU A 58 11.02 20.35 -4.50
C GLU A 58 12.35 19.80 -5.08
N GLY A 59 12.34 19.37 -6.34
CA GLY A 59 13.51 18.80 -7.02
C GLY A 59 13.88 17.38 -6.59
N ARG A 60 13.09 16.73 -5.73
CA ARG A 60 13.27 15.32 -5.32
C ARG A 60 12.20 14.43 -5.92
N SER A 61 12.63 13.26 -6.37
CA SER A 61 11.74 12.16 -6.73
C SER A 61 11.18 11.52 -5.46
N ILE A 62 9.85 11.52 -5.32
CA ILE A 62 9.11 10.94 -4.19
C ILE A 62 8.19 9.86 -4.76
N GLY A 63 8.20 8.69 -4.12
CA GLY A 63 7.30 7.59 -4.40
C GLY A 63 6.91 6.85 -3.14
N GLY A 64 6.28 5.69 -3.28
CA GLY A 64 6.04 4.78 -2.15
C GLY A 64 4.77 5.03 -1.35
N THR A 65 4.03 6.13 -1.55
CA THR A 65 2.74 6.36 -0.88
C THR A 65 1.77 5.20 -1.08
N HIS A 66 1.59 4.75 -2.32
CA HIS A 66 0.70 3.62 -2.63
C HIS A 66 1.20 2.29 -2.06
N LYS A 67 2.52 2.11 -1.97
CA LYS A 67 3.12 0.93 -1.33
C LYS A 67 2.80 0.91 0.16
N GLU A 68 3.04 2.02 0.86
CA GLU A 68 2.68 2.18 2.27
C GLU A 68 1.17 1.97 2.49
N THR A 69 0.32 2.59 1.67
CA THR A 69 -1.13 2.40 1.75
C THR A 69 -1.52 0.94 1.55
N SER A 70 -0.94 0.26 0.56
CA SER A 70 -1.23 -1.16 0.27
C SER A 70 -0.84 -2.08 1.42
N LEU A 71 0.31 -1.84 2.06
CA LEU A 71 0.76 -2.56 3.25
C LEU A 71 -0.16 -2.29 4.46
N ARG A 72 -0.55 -1.04 4.69
CA ARG A 72 -1.49 -0.69 5.77
C ARG A 72 -2.86 -1.32 5.57
N SER A 73 -3.33 -1.41 4.33
CA SER A 73 -4.62 -2.06 4.00
C SER A 73 -4.56 -3.58 3.92
N ARG A 74 -3.36 -4.17 3.96
CA ARG A 74 -3.13 -5.62 3.83
C ARG A 74 -3.73 -6.18 2.54
N ALA A 75 -3.25 -5.63 1.42
CA ALA A 75 -3.75 -5.88 0.08
C ALA A 75 -3.69 -7.35 -0.37
N MET A 76 -2.79 -8.19 0.16
CA MET A 76 -2.74 -9.62 -0.20
C MET A 76 -3.94 -10.42 0.32
N ARG A 77 -4.68 -9.88 1.30
CA ARG A 77 -5.89 -10.53 1.82
C ARG A 77 -7.05 -10.49 0.83
N ASP A 78 -7.01 -9.57 -0.13
CA ASP A 78 -8.00 -9.43 -1.21
C ASP A 78 -8.23 -10.80 -1.89
N PRO A 79 -9.48 -11.28 -1.98
CA PRO A 79 -9.80 -12.55 -2.64
C PRO A 79 -9.38 -12.59 -4.11
N GLU A 80 -9.23 -11.44 -4.78
CA GLU A 80 -8.82 -11.40 -6.18
C GLU A 80 -7.30 -11.56 -6.40
N MET A 81 -6.48 -11.41 -5.34
CA MET A 81 -5.01 -11.32 -5.47
C MET A 81 -4.30 -12.64 -5.66
N VAL A 82 -4.77 -13.71 -5.01
CA VAL A 82 -4.17 -15.05 -5.12
C VAL A 82 -5.29 -16.06 -4.96
N SER A 83 -5.39 -17.00 -5.91
CA SER A 83 -6.38 -18.07 -5.87
C SER A 83 -5.90 -19.29 -5.09
N ASP A 84 -4.60 -19.62 -5.14
CA ASP A 84 -4.02 -20.73 -4.38
C ASP A 84 -3.94 -20.44 -2.87
N VAL A 85 -4.28 -21.45 -2.07
CA VAL A 85 -4.37 -21.33 -0.61
C VAL A 85 -2.97 -21.24 0.02
N CYS A 86 -1.99 -21.99 -0.49
CA CYS A 86 -0.65 -22.07 0.10
C CYS A 86 0.14 -20.78 -0.15
N LEU A 87 0.24 -20.36 -1.42
CA LEU A 87 0.87 -19.12 -1.84
C LEU A 87 0.19 -17.91 -1.21
N LYS A 88 -1.15 -17.90 -1.12
CA LYS A 88 -1.88 -16.80 -0.46
C LYS A 88 -1.48 -16.70 1.01
N LYS A 89 -1.45 -17.82 1.73
CA LYS A 89 -1.05 -17.83 3.14
C LYS A 89 0.37 -17.30 3.31
N LEU A 90 1.31 -17.76 2.49
CA LEU A 90 2.71 -17.31 2.54
C LEU A 90 2.84 -15.81 2.28
N LEU A 91 2.16 -15.28 1.26
CA LEU A 91 2.21 -13.86 0.93
C LEU A 91 1.50 -12.98 1.97
N VAL A 92 0.41 -13.46 2.57
CA VAL A 92 -0.27 -12.76 3.67
C VAL A 92 0.63 -12.70 4.90
N ASP A 93 1.26 -13.81 5.28
CA ASP A 93 2.21 -13.84 6.40
C ASP A 93 3.39 -12.90 6.17
N PHE A 94 3.91 -12.85 4.94
CA PHE A 94 5.01 -11.95 4.60
C PHE A 94 4.55 -10.48 4.57
N GLU A 95 3.36 -10.19 4.02
CA GLU A 95 2.77 -8.86 4.06
C GLU A 95 2.62 -8.38 5.50
N ASP A 96 2.11 -9.23 6.38
CA ASP A 96 1.92 -8.95 7.79
C ASP A 96 3.23 -8.62 8.51
N LEU A 97 4.30 -9.36 8.21
CA LEU A 97 5.64 -9.09 8.73
C LEU A 97 6.16 -7.71 8.32
N VAL A 98 6.09 -7.35 7.04
CA VAL A 98 6.67 -6.08 6.56
C VAL A 98 5.77 -4.87 6.86
N ALA A 99 4.46 -5.08 6.96
CA ALA A 99 3.50 -4.01 7.16
C ALA A 99 3.46 -3.48 8.60
N VAL A 100 3.94 -4.24 9.59
CA VAL A 100 4.05 -3.78 11.00
C VAL A 100 4.81 -2.46 11.13
N ARG A 101 5.72 -2.17 10.19
CA ARG A 101 6.49 -0.92 10.10
C ARG A 101 5.62 0.33 9.94
N TYR A 102 4.39 0.15 9.46
CA TYR A 102 3.43 1.21 9.15
C TYR A 102 2.17 1.13 10.03
N ASP A 103 2.10 0.15 10.93
CA ASP A 103 1.03 0.05 11.91
C ASP A 103 1.24 1.04 13.05
N HIS A 104 0.14 1.42 13.71
CA HIS A 104 0.22 2.22 14.92
C HIS A 104 0.79 1.37 16.05
N ALA A 105 1.80 1.88 16.74
CA ALA A 105 2.35 1.23 17.93
C ALA A 105 1.24 1.09 18.99
N PRO A 106 1.12 -0.08 19.64
CA PRO A 106 0.19 -0.24 20.75
C PRO A 106 0.47 0.78 21.85
N SER A 107 -0.61 1.32 22.42
CA SER A 107 -0.54 2.26 23.55
C SER A 107 -0.05 1.55 24.83
N ASN A 108 0.24 2.34 25.87
CA ASN A 108 0.59 1.77 27.18
C ASN A 108 -0.59 1.00 27.76
N GLU A 109 -1.81 1.50 27.58
CA GLU A 109 -3.04 0.84 28.02
C GLU A 109 -3.25 -0.51 27.31
N ASP A 110 -3.00 -0.58 26.00
CA ASP A 110 -3.05 -1.84 25.24
C ASP A 110 -2.05 -2.86 25.79
N ARG A 111 -0.84 -2.40 26.13
CA ARG A 111 0.24 -3.23 26.68
C ARG A 111 -0.11 -3.75 28.07
N GLU A 112 -0.66 -2.90 28.94
CA GLU A 112 -1.13 -3.33 30.27
C GLU A 112 -2.26 -4.36 30.18
N GLN A 113 -3.19 -4.18 29.23
CA GLN A 113 -4.25 -5.15 29.00
C GLN A 113 -3.69 -6.47 28.47
N TYR A 114 -2.74 -6.39 27.54
CA TYR A 114 -2.02 -7.55 27.02
C TYR A 114 -1.30 -8.31 28.14
N ASP A 115 -0.59 -7.65 29.04
CA ASP A 115 0.14 -8.31 30.13
C ASP A 115 -0.79 -9.11 31.06
N LYS A 116 -1.99 -8.59 31.33
CA LYS A 116 -3.03 -9.32 32.09
C LYS A 116 -3.51 -10.58 31.37
N ILE A 117 -3.65 -10.52 30.05
CA ILE A 117 -4.04 -11.66 29.21
C ILE A 117 -2.88 -12.66 29.14
N ALA A 118 -1.66 -12.18 28.85
CA ALA A 118 -0.45 -12.97 28.75
C ALA A 118 -0.18 -13.74 30.04
N ALA A 119 -0.31 -13.10 31.21
CA ALA A 119 -0.18 -13.77 32.50
C ALA A 119 -1.19 -14.91 32.69
N ARG A 120 -2.46 -14.75 32.26
CA ARG A 120 -3.47 -15.82 32.32
C ARG A 120 -3.16 -16.97 31.37
N MET A 121 -2.58 -16.67 30.21
CA MET A 121 -2.11 -17.65 29.23
C MET A 121 -0.69 -18.15 29.55
N GLN A 122 -0.13 -17.80 30.71
CA GLN A 122 1.22 -18.18 31.15
C GLN A 122 2.32 -17.80 30.14
N TYR A 123 2.11 -16.73 29.39
CA TYR A 123 3.01 -16.26 28.33
C TYR A 123 3.25 -17.31 27.22
N ASP A 124 2.28 -18.19 26.97
CA ASP A 124 2.33 -19.13 25.85
C ASP A 124 2.13 -18.40 24.51
N ASP A 125 3.22 -18.30 23.74
CA ASP A 125 3.23 -17.67 22.41
C ASP A 125 2.16 -18.25 21.46
N ALA A 126 1.90 -19.55 21.52
CA ALA A 126 0.90 -20.19 20.65
C ALA A 126 -0.53 -19.77 20.99
N LEU A 127 -0.80 -19.38 22.23
CA LEU A 127 -2.09 -18.86 22.68
C LEU A 127 -2.21 -17.34 22.48
N LEU A 128 -1.08 -16.65 22.36
CA LEU A 128 -1.00 -15.20 22.23
C LEU A 128 -0.82 -14.72 20.79
N ASP A 129 -0.60 -15.64 19.84
CA ASP A 129 -0.31 -15.34 18.43
C ASP A 129 -1.35 -14.44 17.74
N ARG A 130 -2.59 -14.39 18.26
CA ARG A 130 -3.68 -13.53 17.78
C ARG A 130 -3.77 -12.16 18.46
N GLN A 131 -3.07 -11.94 19.57
CA GLN A 131 -3.12 -10.67 20.31
C GLN A 131 -2.41 -9.57 19.52
N PRO A 132 -3.03 -8.38 19.33
CA PRO A 132 -2.43 -7.30 18.55
C PRO A 132 -1.06 -6.84 19.07
N VAL A 133 -0.90 -6.72 20.38
CA VAL A 133 0.38 -6.32 21.02
C VAL A 133 1.46 -7.36 20.73
N TRP A 134 1.16 -8.65 20.96
CA TRP A 134 2.08 -9.75 20.66
C TRP A 134 2.50 -9.72 19.18
N LYS A 135 1.54 -9.62 18.26
CA LYS A 135 1.84 -9.59 16.81
C LYS A 135 2.74 -8.42 16.45
N TYR A 136 2.43 -7.23 16.97
CA TYR A 136 3.20 -6.04 16.69
C TYR A 136 4.66 -6.20 17.16
N ASP A 137 4.86 -6.57 18.43
CA ASP A 137 6.19 -6.70 19.01
C ASP A 137 6.97 -7.86 18.38
N LYS A 138 6.33 -9.02 18.16
CA LYS A 138 6.97 -10.17 17.53
C LYS A 138 7.34 -9.95 16.08
N PHE A 139 6.54 -9.22 15.31
CA PHE A 139 6.91 -8.92 13.92
C PHE A 139 8.00 -7.85 13.85
N LEU A 140 8.05 -6.91 14.79
CA LEU A 140 9.20 -6.02 14.91
C LEU A 140 10.50 -6.78 15.23
N GLU A 141 10.45 -7.75 16.15
CA GLU A 141 11.58 -8.65 16.44
C GLU A 141 12.01 -9.41 15.17
N ARG A 142 11.05 -10.02 14.47
CA ARG A 142 11.29 -10.78 13.23
C ARG A 142 11.71 -9.92 12.04
N LEU A 143 11.56 -8.61 12.06
CA LEU A 143 12.11 -7.77 10.99
C LEU A 143 13.64 -7.63 11.06
N GLU A 144 14.21 -7.91 12.23
CA GLU A 144 15.65 -7.93 12.44
C GLU A 144 16.27 -9.28 12.03
N ASP A 145 15.48 -10.34 11.83
CA ASP A 145 15.96 -11.69 11.50
C ASP A 145 15.19 -12.32 10.32
N TRP A 146 15.90 -12.89 9.35
CA TRP A 146 15.29 -13.47 8.14
C TRP A 146 14.87 -14.92 8.33
N ASP A 147 15.35 -15.58 9.37
CA ASP A 147 15.17 -17.01 9.56
C ASP A 147 13.69 -17.39 9.57
N TRP A 148 12.85 -16.60 10.26
CA TRP A 148 11.42 -16.89 10.32
C TRP A 148 10.75 -16.90 8.94
N ILE A 149 10.96 -15.87 8.11
CA ILE A 149 10.30 -15.84 6.80
C ILE A 149 10.90 -16.90 5.87
N TYR A 150 12.22 -17.12 5.95
CA TYR A 150 12.90 -18.18 5.20
C TYR A 150 12.31 -19.57 5.52
N GLU A 151 12.08 -19.88 6.79
CA GLU A 151 11.44 -21.11 7.22
C GLU A 151 10.03 -21.25 6.63
N ARG A 152 9.23 -20.17 6.58
CA ARG A 152 7.90 -20.18 5.94
C ARG A 152 7.99 -20.50 4.44
N PHE A 153 8.98 -19.97 3.73
CA PHE A 153 9.23 -20.33 2.33
C PHE A 153 9.65 -21.80 2.20
N CYS A 154 10.56 -22.27 3.03
CA CYS A 154 10.95 -23.68 3.05
C CYS A 154 9.74 -24.59 3.28
N GLU A 155 8.92 -24.29 4.29
CA GLU A 155 7.67 -24.99 4.59
C GLU A 155 6.72 -25.06 3.40
N ALA A 156 6.46 -23.93 2.75
CA ALA A 156 5.58 -23.87 1.58
C ALA A 156 6.11 -24.70 0.40
N THR A 157 7.43 -24.82 0.26
CA THR A 157 8.06 -25.60 -0.82
C THR A 157 8.25 -27.08 -0.51
N ARG A 158 8.01 -27.55 0.73
CA ARG A 158 8.14 -28.98 1.09
C ARG A 158 7.21 -29.87 0.26
N ASP A 159 6.02 -29.36 -0.04
CA ASP A 159 5.08 -29.99 -0.97
C ASP A 159 4.84 -29.07 -2.17
N SER A 160 5.77 -29.10 -3.12
CA SER A 160 5.71 -28.28 -4.34
C SER A 160 4.44 -28.49 -5.18
N SER A 161 3.70 -29.59 -4.98
CA SER A 161 2.41 -29.81 -5.65
C SER A 161 1.36 -28.79 -5.22
N GLN A 162 1.49 -28.20 -4.04
CA GLN A 162 0.63 -27.13 -3.52
C GLN A 162 0.95 -25.76 -4.13
N LEU A 163 2.02 -25.65 -4.92
CA LEU A 163 2.42 -24.43 -5.64
C LEU A 163 2.38 -24.65 -7.16
N SER A 164 1.58 -25.61 -7.63
CA SER A 164 1.59 -26.09 -9.02
C SER A 164 0.80 -25.24 -10.02
N ASP A 165 0.38 -24.04 -9.64
CA ASP A 165 -0.35 -23.15 -10.52
C ASP A 165 0.47 -22.80 -11.78
N ALA A 166 -0.17 -22.95 -12.93
CA ALA A 166 0.45 -22.62 -14.20
C ALA A 166 0.75 -21.12 -14.27
N ARG A 167 1.95 -20.78 -14.76
CA ARG A 167 2.30 -19.40 -15.09
C ARG A 167 1.29 -18.85 -16.10
N ILE A 168 0.72 -17.68 -15.80
CA ILE A 168 -0.21 -17.02 -16.70
C ILE A 168 0.54 -15.94 -17.49
N ASP A 169 0.71 -16.13 -18.80
CA ASP A 169 1.22 -15.06 -19.67
C ASP A 169 0.10 -14.08 -20.02
N ARG A 170 0.18 -12.88 -19.45
CA ARG A 170 -0.78 -11.78 -19.68
C ARG A 170 -0.18 -10.64 -20.49
N LYS A 171 1.00 -10.80 -21.12
CA LYS A 171 1.74 -9.70 -21.74
C LYS A 171 0.87 -8.86 -22.68
N GLN A 172 0.23 -9.49 -23.66
CA GLN A 172 -0.58 -8.78 -24.66
C GLN A 172 -1.83 -8.09 -24.04
N GLN A 173 -2.46 -8.73 -23.05
CA GLN A 173 -3.61 -8.14 -22.34
C GLN A 173 -3.20 -6.91 -21.53
N LEU A 174 -2.03 -6.96 -20.88
CA LEU A 174 -1.49 -5.84 -20.11
C LEU A 174 -1.04 -4.69 -21.00
N GLU A 175 -0.43 -4.96 -22.16
CA GLU A 175 -0.07 -3.92 -23.14
C GLU A 175 -1.31 -3.16 -23.64
N ALA A 176 -2.37 -3.87 -24.04
CA ALA A 176 -3.62 -3.26 -24.48
C ALA A 176 -4.29 -2.44 -23.36
N ALA A 177 -4.32 -2.98 -22.13
CA ALA A 177 -4.87 -2.28 -20.97
C ALA A 177 -4.04 -1.04 -20.59
N TYR A 178 -2.70 -1.09 -20.72
CA TYR A 178 -1.81 0.03 -20.45
C TYR A 178 -2.04 1.18 -21.43
N VAL A 179 -2.15 0.90 -22.73
CA VAL A 179 -2.49 1.92 -23.73
C VAL A 179 -3.82 2.57 -23.39
N LYS A 180 -4.85 1.78 -23.06
CA LYS A 180 -6.15 2.32 -22.65
C LYS A 180 -6.04 3.21 -21.41
N TYR A 181 -5.35 2.74 -20.37
CA TYR A 181 -5.14 3.47 -19.12
C TYR A 181 -4.45 4.82 -19.34
N MET A 182 -3.39 4.86 -20.15
CA MET A 182 -2.66 6.09 -20.47
C MET A 182 -3.48 7.08 -21.29
N VAL A 183 -4.31 6.58 -22.22
CA VAL A 183 -5.21 7.43 -23.03
C VAL A 183 -6.31 8.03 -22.14
N THR A 184 -6.93 7.24 -21.26
CA THR A 184 -7.99 7.73 -20.37
C THR A 184 -7.45 8.66 -19.28
N GLY A 185 -6.28 8.38 -18.70
CA GLY A 185 -5.64 9.25 -17.71
C GLY A 185 -5.24 10.64 -18.27
N ARG A 186 -4.83 10.71 -19.54
CA ARG A 186 -4.57 11.99 -20.23
C ARG A 186 -5.83 12.81 -20.49
N THR A 187 -6.98 12.17 -20.71
CA THR A 187 -8.25 12.90 -20.93
C THR A 187 -8.81 13.54 -19.66
N GLU A 188 -8.49 13.01 -18.47
CA GLU A 188 -8.91 13.61 -17.19
C GLU A 188 -7.98 14.77 -16.76
N GLY A 189 -6.67 14.65 -16.97
CA GLY A 189 -5.72 15.75 -16.71
C GLY A 189 -5.95 16.99 -17.58
N ALA A 190 -6.51 16.82 -18.78
CA ALA A 190 -6.88 17.93 -19.66
C ALA A 190 -8.16 18.68 -19.24
N ARG A 191 -9.02 18.10 -18.39
CA ARG A 191 -10.21 18.81 -17.85
C ARG A 191 -9.86 19.74 -16.70
N ASN A 192 -8.87 19.38 -15.87
CA ASN A 192 -8.50 20.18 -14.69
C ASN A 192 -7.60 21.39 -15.00
N THR A 193 -7.15 21.58 -16.24
CA THR A 193 -6.34 22.74 -16.65
C THR A 193 -7.14 23.84 -17.36
N ARG A 194 -8.47 23.71 -17.49
CA ARG A 194 -9.31 24.65 -18.27
C ARG A 194 -10.20 25.60 -17.44
N THR A 195 -9.90 25.80 -16.16
CA THR A 195 -10.52 26.83 -15.31
C THR A 195 -9.46 27.72 -14.66
N GLY A 196 -8.59 28.31 -15.48
CA GLY A 196 -7.56 29.22 -15.02
C GLY A 196 -7.25 30.30 -16.04
N SER A 197 -8.26 31.00 -16.55
CA SER A 197 -8.06 32.21 -17.35
C SER A 197 -9.36 33.02 -17.50
N LYS A 198 -9.57 33.98 -16.59
CA LYS A 198 -10.21 35.25 -16.97
C LYS A 198 -9.54 36.43 -16.26
N LYS A 199 -8.75 37.10 -17.10
CA LYS A 199 -8.15 38.45 -17.05
C LYS A 199 -8.72 39.45 -16.03
N ARG A 200 -7.78 40.20 -15.45
CA ARG A 200 -7.91 41.53 -14.82
C ARG A 200 -8.29 42.60 -15.86
N GLY A 201 -8.96 43.65 -15.40
CA GLY A 201 -9.21 44.96 -16.07
C GLY A 201 -10.49 45.57 -15.51
N ALA A 202 -10.44 46.41 -14.46
CA ALA A 202 -10.19 47.86 -14.46
C ALA A 202 -11.50 48.67 -14.45
N ASP A 203 -11.72 49.32 -13.30
CA ASP A 203 -12.38 50.61 -13.01
C ASP A 203 -13.58 51.08 -13.84
N ASP A 204 -14.72 51.31 -13.16
CA ASP A 204 -15.50 52.55 -13.30
C ASP A 204 -16.35 52.83 -12.03
N PRO A 205 -16.24 54.00 -11.38
CA PRO A 205 -17.14 54.45 -10.33
C PRO A 205 -18.24 55.39 -10.88
N ASP A 206 -19.18 55.75 -10.02
CA ASP A 206 -20.25 56.74 -10.21
C ASP A 206 -21.52 56.33 -10.97
N SER A 207 -22.57 56.02 -10.19
CA SER A 207 -23.82 56.82 -10.21
C SER A 207 -24.70 56.44 -9.01
N ARG A 208 -24.65 57.23 -7.95
CA ARG A 208 -25.79 57.48 -7.02
C ARG A 208 -26.50 58.77 -7.49
N PRO A 209 -27.66 59.22 -6.95
CA PRO A 209 -28.52 58.65 -5.87
C PRO A 209 -30.05 58.73 -6.15
N ALA A 210 -30.85 58.12 -5.27
CA ALA A 210 -32.07 58.69 -4.64
C ALA A 210 -32.57 57.70 -3.57
N SER A 211 -32.51 58.01 -2.26
CA SER A 211 -33.61 58.61 -1.46
C SER A 211 -34.90 57.76 -1.55
N SER A 212 -35.47 57.16 -0.49
CA SER A 212 -35.71 57.69 0.86
C SER A 212 -36.28 56.65 1.83
N LYS A 213 -35.91 56.83 3.11
CA LYS A 213 -36.73 56.82 4.35
C LYS A 213 -37.42 55.54 4.88
N LYS A 214 -37.03 55.25 6.15
CA LYS A 214 -37.83 54.99 7.38
C LYS A 214 -38.60 53.65 7.42
N HIS A 215 -38.78 52.94 8.54
CA HIS A 215 -38.65 53.21 9.98
C HIS A 215 -38.50 51.85 10.70
N ARG A 216 -37.60 51.73 11.71
CA ARG A 216 -37.88 51.56 13.15
C ARG A 216 -38.61 50.27 13.58
N GLY A 217 -38.00 49.55 14.52
CA GLY A 217 -38.58 48.49 15.33
C GLY A 217 -37.52 47.52 15.78
#